data_AF-K1U3I3-F1
#
_entry.id   AF-K1U3I3-F1
#
_cell.length_a   1.000
_cell.length_b   1.000
_cell.length_c   1.000
_cell.angle_alpha   90.00
_cell.angle_beta   90.00
_cell.angle_gamma   90.00
#
_symmetry.space_group_name_H-M   'P 1'
#
loop_
_entity.id
_entity.type
_entity.pdbx_description
1 polymer ?
#
loop_
_entity_poly.entity_id
_entity_poly.type
_entity_poly.pdbx_seq_one_letter_code
_entity_poly.pdbx_strand_id
1 'polypeptide(L)'
;NEAAEVKETAAENKTDTAPAEKSNSRNGKPRKNPFRNKKFKYGGLSVLFTVIFIVAVVLVNVIITLLGDRFMPTADLTDSGLYSIEQSTVDYLKTVTDEVTITVTSEEAAFTGGSSYYYQTNEILKKIAAANSNIKLQYIDVVSNPGFIANYTETITSNEIMVESKATKRVKVLTYEDFLSITYNEQ
;
A
#
# COMPACT_ATOMS: atom_id res chain seq x y z
N ASN A 1 -4.78 -5.99 87.49
CA ASN A 1 -3.37 -5.61 87.38
C ASN A 1 -3.01 -5.69 85.91
N GLU A 2 -2.99 -4.57 85.19
CA GLU A 2 -1.81 -3.67 85.10
C GLU A 2 -0.76 -4.34 84.18
N ALA A 3 -0.26 -3.81 83.07
CA ALA A 3 -0.17 -2.45 82.51
C ALA A 3 -0.15 -2.57 80.94
N ALA A 4 -0.62 -1.59 80.17
CA ALA A 4 0.18 -0.55 79.44
C ALA A 4 1.16 -1.15 78.39
N GLU A 5 1.33 -0.68 77.16
CA GLU A 5 1.33 0.69 76.62
C GLU A 5 1.33 0.60 75.06
N VAL A 6 0.36 1.16 74.31
CA VAL A 6 0.33 2.45 73.58
C VAL A 6 1.56 2.73 72.67
N LYS A 7 1.45 2.94 71.34
CA LYS A 7 1.26 4.20 70.55
C LYS A 7 1.80 3.91 69.13
N GLU A 8 1.51 4.57 68.00
CA GLU A 8 0.91 5.86 67.61
C GLU A 8 0.65 5.76 66.07
N THR A 9 -0.57 6.02 65.57
CA THR A 9 -1.03 7.25 64.83
C THR A 9 -0.53 7.37 63.38
N ALA A 10 -1.29 7.91 62.42
CA ALA A 10 -2.28 8.98 62.52
C ALA A 10 -3.35 8.87 61.44
N ALA A 11 -4.62 8.94 61.87
CA ALA A 11 -5.73 9.43 61.06
C ALA A 11 -6.01 10.85 61.54
N GLU A 12 -5.93 11.82 60.64
CA GLU A 12 -6.16 13.22 60.94
C GLU A 12 -7.66 13.53 60.91
N ASN A 13 -8.07 14.22 61.96
CA ASN A 13 -9.40 14.71 62.28
C ASN A 13 -9.30 16.24 62.24
N LYS A 14 -10.28 16.94 61.67
CA LYS A 14 -11.14 17.89 62.42
C LYS A 14 -11.96 18.82 61.54
N THR A 15 -13.24 18.74 61.84
CA THR A 15 -14.36 19.69 61.77
C THR A 15 -14.05 21.06 62.37
N ASP A 16 -14.74 22.11 61.88
CA ASP A 16 -15.23 23.30 62.60
C ASP A 16 -15.91 24.24 61.56
N THR A 17 -17.08 24.89 61.70
CA THR A 17 -18.08 25.14 62.76
C THR A 17 -19.41 25.64 62.07
N ALA A 18 -20.57 25.51 62.72
CA ALA A 18 -21.94 25.82 62.24
C ALA A 18 -22.43 27.27 62.64
N PRO A 19 -23.73 27.68 62.59
CA PRO A 19 -24.90 27.47 61.68
C PRO A 19 -25.68 28.80 61.33
N ALA A 20 -26.60 28.81 60.34
CA ALA A 20 -27.78 29.73 60.34
C ALA A 20 -28.90 29.28 59.37
N GLU A 21 -30.14 29.64 59.71
CA GLU A 21 -31.42 29.05 59.33
C GLU A 21 -31.97 29.26 57.89
N LYS A 22 -32.83 28.28 57.53
CA LYS A 22 -34.04 28.29 56.68
C LYS A 22 -34.30 29.52 55.78
N SER A 23 -34.43 29.27 54.47
CA SER A 23 -35.61 29.76 53.73
C SER A 23 -35.99 28.88 52.54
N ASN A 24 -37.30 28.79 52.37
CA ASN A 24 -38.11 28.01 51.45
C ASN A 24 -38.05 28.57 50.02
N SER A 25 -38.01 27.75 48.95
CA SER A 25 -38.79 27.96 47.71
C SER A 25 -38.39 27.02 46.54
N ARG A 26 -39.34 26.15 46.17
CA ARG A 26 -39.85 25.85 44.81
C ARG A 26 -38.85 25.80 43.62
N ASN A 27 -38.69 24.61 43.05
CA ASN A 27 -39.04 24.26 41.65
C ASN A 27 -38.16 23.12 41.11
N GLY A 28 -38.59 21.87 41.29
CA GLY A 28 -38.07 20.76 40.51
C GLY A 28 -38.60 20.84 39.08
N LYS A 29 -37.82 21.39 38.14
CA LYS A 29 -38.09 21.17 36.70
C LYS A 29 -37.80 19.70 36.39
N PRO A 30 -38.77 18.93 35.84
CA PRO A 30 -38.49 17.55 35.46
C PRO A 30 -37.44 17.54 34.35
N ARG A 31 -36.35 16.79 34.55
CA ARG A 31 -35.37 16.50 33.50
C ARG A 31 -36.12 15.86 32.33
N LYS A 32 -36.27 16.61 31.23
CA LYS A 32 -36.93 16.09 30.03
C LYS A 32 -36.02 15.05 29.39
N ASN A 33 -36.45 13.79 29.40
CA ASN A 33 -35.73 12.68 28.79
C ASN A 33 -35.59 12.93 27.27
N PRO A 34 -34.37 13.09 26.72
CA PRO A 34 -34.17 13.46 25.31
C PRO A 34 -34.69 12.39 24.33
N PHE A 35 -34.92 11.17 24.83
CA PHE A 35 -35.44 10.02 24.09
C PHE A 35 -36.97 10.04 23.86
N ARG A 36 -37.72 11.03 24.36
CA ARG A 36 -39.19 11.12 24.18
C ARG A 36 -39.65 11.94 22.95
N ASN A 37 -38.73 12.50 22.16
CA ASN A 37 -39.08 13.29 20.98
C ASN A 37 -39.32 12.37 19.77
N LYS A 38 -40.54 12.40 19.19
CA LYS A 38 -40.90 11.64 17.96
C LYS A 38 -39.96 11.88 16.76
N LYS A 39 -39.18 12.99 16.75
CA LYS A 39 -38.18 13.30 15.72
C LYS A 39 -36.91 12.42 15.79
N PHE A 40 -36.61 11.79 16.93
CA PHE A 40 -35.50 10.85 17.06
C PHE A 40 -35.75 9.52 16.35
N LYS A 41 -37.02 9.17 16.06
CA LYS A 41 -37.37 7.91 15.41
C LYS A 41 -36.93 7.84 13.95
N TYR A 42 -36.91 8.98 13.26
CA TYR A 42 -36.47 9.07 11.86
C TYR A 42 -34.99 9.47 11.74
N GLY A 43 -34.47 10.25 12.68
CA GLY A 43 -33.04 10.60 12.75
C GLY A 43 -32.14 9.43 13.15
N GLY A 44 -32.56 8.62 14.14
CA GLY A 44 -31.76 7.47 14.62
C GLY A 44 -31.59 6.36 13.56
N LEU A 45 -32.60 6.14 12.73
CA LEU A 45 -32.52 5.18 11.63
C LEU A 45 -31.54 5.65 10.54
N SER A 46 -31.55 6.95 10.23
CA SER A 46 -30.60 7.55 9.28
C SER A 46 -29.16 7.45 9.79
N VAL A 47 -28.94 7.72 11.09
CA VAL A 47 -27.64 7.56 11.73
C VAL A 47 -27.17 6.10 11.67
N LEU A 48 -28.06 5.14 11.97
CA LEU A 48 -27.72 3.72 11.89
C LEU A 48 -27.31 3.31 10.46
N PHE A 49 -28.06 3.75 9.45
CA PHE A 49 -27.70 3.51 8.05
C PHE A 49 -26.35 4.14 7.67
N THR A 50 -26.07 5.37 8.12
CA THR A 50 -24.77 6.00 7.85
C THR A 50 -23.60 5.25 8.50
N VAL A 51 -23.78 4.74 9.73
CA VAL A 51 -22.76 3.94 10.41
C VAL A 51 -22.52 2.64 9.66
N ILE A 52 -23.58 1.95 9.24
CA ILE A 52 -23.47 0.71 8.45
C ILE A 52 -22.75 0.98 7.12
N PHE A 53 -23.08 2.08 6.44
CA PHE A 53 -22.43 2.45 5.19
C PHE A 53 -20.94 2.74 5.37
N ILE A 54 -20.57 3.48 6.42
CA ILE A 54 -19.15 3.75 6.75
C ILE A 54 -18.42 2.43 7.02
N VAL A 55 -19.01 1.52 7.81
CA VAL A 55 -18.42 0.20 8.07
C VAL A 55 -18.26 -0.58 6.77
N ALA A 56 -19.25 -0.57 5.87
CA ALA A 56 -19.16 -1.22 4.57
C ALA A 56 -18.02 -0.64 3.71
N VAL A 57 -17.87 0.69 3.65
CA VAL A 57 -16.77 1.34 2.92
C VAL A 57 -15.40 0.98 3.52
N VAL A 58 -15.29 0.96 4.85
CA VAL A 58 -14.06 0.52 5.52
C VAL A 58 -13.74 -0.94 5.19
N LEU A 59 -14.74 -1.83 5.20
CA LEU A 59 -14.56 -3.23 4.84
C LEU A 59 -14.14 -3.39 3.37
N VAL A 60 -14.71 -2.61 2.44
CA VAL A 60 -14.27 -2.59 1.04
C VAL A 60 -12.81 -2.19 0.93
N ASN A 61 -12.36 -1.15 1.65
CA ASN A 61 -10.95 -0.76 1.67
C ASN A 61 -10.04 -1.85 2.28
N VAL A 62 -10.50 -2.54 3.33
CA VAL A 62 -9.77 -3.67 3.93
C VAL A 62 -9.68 -4.85 2.97
N ILE A 63 -10.75 -5.16 2.23
CA ILE A 63 -10.77 -6.22 1.23
C ILE A 63 -9.84 -5.89 0.06
N ILE A 64 -9.88 -4.64 -0.44
CA ILE A 64 -8.98 -4.17 -1.50
C ILE A 64 -7.51 -4.23 -1.06
N THR A 65 -7.19 -3.85 0.17
CA THR A 65 -5.82 -3.93 0.69
C THR A 65 -5.37 -5.38 0.90
N LEU A 66 -6.23 -6.26 1.43
CA LEU A 66 -5.91 -7.68 1.64
C LEU A 66 -5.83 -8.49 0.33
N LEU A 67 -6.64 -8.18 -0.68
CA LEU A 67 -6.63 -8.84 -2.00
C LEU A 67 -5.63 -8.21 -2.97
N GLY A 68 -5.37 -6.91 -2.84
CA GLY A 68 -4.37 -6.18 -3.64
C GLY A 68 -2.97 -6.77 -3.47
N ASP A 69 -2.61 -7.15 -2.24
CA ASP A 69 -1.30 -7.73 -1.93
C ASP A 69 -1.09 -9.16 -2.49
N ARG A 70 -2.15 -9.86 -2.95
CA ARG A 70 -2.04 -11.26 -3.43
C ARG A 70 -2.59 -11.55 -4.83
N PHE A 71 -3.54 -10.77 -5.34
CA PHE A 71 -4.27 -11.12 -6.58
C PHE A 71 -4.50 -9.95 -7.54
N MET A 72 -4.20 -8.70 -7.16
CA MET A 72 -4.39 -7.54 -8.03
C MET A 72 -3.11 -6.71 -8.03
N PRO A 73 -2.15 -6.99 -8.96
CA PRO A 73 -1.04 -6.07 -9.15
C PRO A 73 -1.66 -4.71 -9.47
N THR A 74 -1.40 -3.76 -8.58
CA THR A 74 -1.81 -2.34 -8.58
C THR A 74 -2.37 -1.89 -9.92
N ALA A 75 -3.70 -1.69 -9.96
CA ALA A 75 -4.35 -0.97 -11.06
C ALA A 75 -3.60 0.34 -11.25
N ASP A 76 -3.04 0.54 -12.43
CA ASP A 76 -2.30 1.74 -12.75
C ASP A 76 -3.26 2.92 -12.77
N LEU A 77 -2.97 3.92 -11.94
CA LEU A 77 -3.82 5.09 -11.72
C LEU A 77 -3.37 6.28 -12.58
N THR A 78 -2.37 6.11 -13.45
CA THR A 78 -2.07 7.13 -14.46
C THR A 78 -3.20 7.20 -15.48
N ASP A 79 -3.58 8.40 -15.89
CA ASP A 79 -4.70 8.62 -16.81
C ASP A 79 -4.56 7.84 -18.15
N SER A 80 -3.35 7.47 -18.52
CA SER A 80 -3.01 6.73 -19.74
C SER A 80 -2.57 5.28 -19.52
N GLY A 81 -2.59 4.77 -18.27
CA GLY A 81 -2.15 3.39 -17.98
C GLY A 81 -0.68 3.14 -18.38
N LEU A 82 0.17 4.14 -18.22
CA LEU A 82 1.55 4.16 -18.74
C LEU A 82 2.40 2.97 -18.29
N TYR A 83 2.14 2.46 -17.10
CA TYR A 83 2.89 1.38 -16.49
C TYR A 83 2.15 0.04 -16.59
N SER A 84 1.07 -0.06 -17.35
CA SER A 84 0.24 -1.27 -17.45
C SER A 84 0.63 -2.17 -18.61
N ILE A 85 0.40 -3.47 -18.41
CA ILE A 85 0.36 -4.46 -19.48
C ILE A 85 -1.08 -4.96 -19.63
N GLU A 86 -1.50 -5.23 -20.86
CA GLU A 86 -2.85 -5.73 -21.11
C GLU A 86 -3.07 -7.12 -20.48
N GLN A 87 -4.31 -7.44 -20.13
CA GLN A 87 -4.66 -8.76 -19.60
C GLN A 87 -4.32 -9.90 -20.57
N SER A 88 -4.45 -9.65 -21.88
CA SER A 88 -4.03 -10.56 -22.96
C SER A 88 -2.53 -10.91 -22.86
N THR A 89 -1.70 -9.92 -22.55
CA THR A 89 -0.25 -10.07 -22.35
C THR A 89 0.02 -10.86 -21.08
N VAL A 90 -0.66 -10.53 -19.97
CA VAL A 90 -0.55 -11.28 -18.71
C VAL A 90 -0.90 -12.75 -18.90
N ASP A 91 -1.99 -13.04 -19.62
CA ASP A 91 -2.44 -14.41 -19.84
C ASP A 91 -1.50 -15.17 -20.76
N TYR A 92 -0.93 -14.51 -21.78
CA TYR A 92 0.15 -15.10 -22.58
C TYR A 92 1.38 -15.42 -21.71
N LEU A 93 1.82 -14.49 -20.87
CA LEU A 93 3.00 -14.68 -20.00
C LEU A 93 2.83 -15.87 -19.06
N LYS A 94 1.62 -16.13 -18.54
CA LYS A 94 1.34 -17.31 -17.70
C LYS A 94 1.53 -18.65 -18.43
N THR A 95 1.47 -18.67 -19.75
CA THR A 95 1.69 -19.89 -20.55
C THR A 95 3.17 -20.22 -20.75
N VAL A 96 4.09 -19.31 -20.41
CA VAL A 96 5.53 -19.51 -20.59
C VAL A 96 6.05 -20.58 -19.62
N THR A 97 6.54 -21.69 -20.17
CA THR A 97 7.11 -22.80 -19.39
C THR A 97 8.63 -22.75 -19.29
N ASP A 98 9.28 -22.10 -20.25
CA ASP A 98 10.74 -22.00 -20.27
C ASP A 98 11.23 -20.98 -19.25
N GLU A 99 12.34 -21.29 -18.58
CA GLU A 99 13.02 -20.31 -17.73
C GLU A 99 13.63 -19.19 -18.58
N VAL A 100 13.22 -17.95 -18.31
CA VAL A 100 13.69 -16.75 -19.00
C VAL A 100 14.30 -15.80 -17.97
N THR A 101 15.47 -15.24 -18.28
CA THR A 101 16.11 -14.20 -17.46
C THR A 101 16.14 -12.89 -18.25
N ILE A 102 15.53 -11.86 -17.68
CA ILE A 102 15.60 -10.47 -18.12
C ILE A 102 16.68 -9.79 -17.27
N THR A 103 17.74 -9.31 -17.90
CA THR A 103 18.82 -8.55 -17.25
C THR A 103 18.80 -7.12 -17.76
N VAL A 104 18.59 -6.16 -16.87
CA VAL A 104 18.86 -4.74 -17.15
C VAL A 104 20.33 -4.49 -16.88
N THR A 105 21.05 -3.93 -17.87
CA THR A 105 22.52 -3.82 -17.86
C THR A 105 23.04 -2.57 -17.14
N SER A 106 22.38 -2.22 -16.04
CA SER A 106 22.71 -1.12 -15.13
C SER A 106 22.07 -1.39 -13.77
N GLU A 107 22.52 -0.70 -12.72
CA GLU A 107 21.79 -0.69 -11.45
C GLU A 107 20.37 -0.15 -11.64
N GLU A 108 19.39 -0.67 -10.89
CA GLU A 108 17.98 -0.25 -11.02
C GLU A 108 17.81 1.26 -10.80
N ALA A 109 18.50 1.83 -9.82
CA ALA A 109 18.44 3.27 -9.53
C ALA A 109 19.01 4.12 -10.68
N ALA A 110 20.10 3.67 -11.31
CA ALA A 110 20.70 4.35 -12.44
C ALA A 110 19.80 4.27 -13.69
N PHE A 111 19.22 3.08 -13.93
CA PHE A 111 18.28 2.86 -15.03
C PHE A 111 17.06 3.77 -14.90
N THR A 112 16.33 3.63 -13.79
CA THR A 112 15.10 4.38 -13.52
C THR A 112 15.31 5.89 -13.42
N GLY A 113 16.50 6.32 -12.97
CA GLY A 113 16.86 7.74 -12.89
C GLY A 113 17.25 8.38 -14.22
N GLY A 114 17.49 7.60 -15.28
CA GLY A 114 17.98 8.14 -16.56
C GLY A 114 16.94 8.94 -17.34
N SER A 115 15.67 8.51 -17.33
CA SER A 115 14.55 9.21 -17.97
C SER A 115 13.21 8.62 -17.51
N SER A 116 12.11 9.33 -17.80
CA SER A 116 10.76 8.79 -17.58
C SER A 116 10.49 7.52 -18.41
N TYR A 117 11.10 7.39 -19.60
CA TYR A 117 10.97 6.19 -20.43
C TYR A 117 11.61 4.99 -19.76
N TYR A 118 12.83 5.15 -19.21
CA TYR A 118 13.48 4.06 -18.49
C TYR A 118 12.72 3.67 -17.22
N TYR A 119 12.19 4.65 -16.47
CA TYR A 119 11.31 4.38 -15.34
C TYR A 119 10.08 3.57 -15.78
N GLN A 120 9.43 3.97 -16.88
CA GLN A 120 8.25 3.29 -17.40
C GLN A 120 8.54 1.87 -17.86
N THR A 121 9.61 1.68 -18.62
CA THR A 121 10.08 0.35 -19.02
C THR A 121 10.36 -0.52 -17.80
N ASN A 122 11.00 0.00 -16.76
CA ASN A 122 11.29 -0.73 -15.54
C ASN A 122 10.03 -1.29 -14.86
N GLU A 123 8.99 -0.48 -14.76
CA GLU A 123 7.71 -0.91 -14.18
C GLU A 123 7.01 -1.97 -15.05
N ILE A 124 7.11 -1.86 -16.38
CA ILE A 124 6.63 -2.90 -17.31
C ILE A 124 7.40 -4.21 -17.10
N LEU A 125 8.73 -4.15 -17.01
CA LEU A 125 9.58 -5.33 -16.78
C LEU A 125 9.24 -6.04 -15.46
N LYS A 126 9.00 -5.27 -14.39
CA LYS A 126 8.57 -5.83 -13.10
C LYS A 126 7.23 -6.55 -13.22
N LYS A 127 6.26 -5.97 -13.94
CA LYS A 127 4.97 -6.63 -14.19
C LYS A 127 5.11 -7.91 -15.02
N ILE A 128 5.98 -7.89 -16.03
CA ILE A 128 6.30 -9.08 -16.83
C ILE A 128 6.86 -10.20 -15.95
N ALA A 129 7.85 -9.90 -15.11
CA ALA A 129 8.46 -10.88 -14.21
C ALA A 129 7.48 -11.37 -13.12
N ALA A 130 6.63 -10.49 -12.60
CA ALA A 130 5.63 -10.85 -11.59
C ALA A 130 4.51 -11.75 -12.15
N ALA A 131 4.25 -11.71 -13.46
CA ALA A 131 3.19 -12.50 -14.09
C ALA A 131 3.49 -14.00 -14.15
N ASN A 132 4.77 -14.41 -14.07
CA ASN A 132 5.17 -15.81 -14.15
C ASN A 132 6.51 -16.05 -13.44
N SER A 133 6.55 -17.00 -12.50
CA SER A 133 7.75 -17.36 -11.74
C SER A 133 8.92 -17.91 -12.57
N ASN A 134 8.67 -18.34 -13.81
CA ASN A 134 9.72 -18.76 -14.75
C ASN A 134 10.47 -17.58 -15.37
N ILE A 135 9.96 -16.35 -15.22
CA ILE A 135 10.56 -15.13 -15.75
C ILE A 135 11.21 -14.37 -14.59
N LYS A 136 12.52 -14.18 -14.65
CA LYS A 136 13.30 -13.48 -13.62
C LYS A 136 13.76 -12.14 -14.13
N LEU A 137 13.65 -11.10 -13.31
CA LEU A 137 14.25 -9.79 -13.57
C LEU A 137 15.44 -9.59 -12.65
N GLN A 138 16.57 -9.17 -13.21
CA GLN A 138 17.78 -8.84 -12.47
C GLN A 138 18.45 -7.58 -13.05
N TYR A 139 19.31 -6.96 -12.26
CA TYR A 139 20.05 -5.74 -12.60
C TYR A 139 21.53 -6.01 -12.44
N ILE A 140 22.31 -5.76 -13.49
CA ILE A 140 23.76 -5.94 -13.48
C ILE A 140 24.40 -4.71 -14.09
N ASP A 141 25.15 -3.96 -13.29
CA ASP A 141 26.02 -2.91 -13.83
C ASP A 141 27.19 -3.53 -14.60
N VAL A 142 27.11 -3.47 -15.92
CA VAL A 142 28.12 -4.04 -16.82
C VAL A 142 29.41 -3.21 -16.88
N VAL A 143 29.39 -1.95 -16.42
CA VAL A 143 30.61 -1.13 -16.30
C VAL A 143 31.48 -1.66 -15.17
N SER A 144 30.86 -1.92 -14.01
CA SER A 144 31.56 -2.50 -12.85
C SER A 144 31.77 -4.02 -12.98
N ASN A 145 31.02 -4.70 -13.86
CA ASN A 145 31.08 -6.16 -14.05
C ASN A 145 31.32 -6.54 -15.53
N PRO A 146 32.44 -6.14 -16.16
CA PRO A 146 32.67 -6.35 -17.60
C PRO A 146 32.78 -7.84 -17.99
N GLY A 147 33.13 -8.73 -17.04
CA GLY A 147 33.18 -10.18 -17.28
C GLY A 147 31.81 -10.81 -17.53
N PHE A 148 30.71 -10.14 -17.18
CA PHE A 148 29.36 -10.62 -17.45
C PHE A 148 29.09 -10.69 -18.95
N ILE A 149 29.29 -9.56 -19.66
CA ILE A 149 28.99 -9.43 -21.08
C ILE A 149 29.97 -10.21 -21.98
N ALA A 150 31.16 -10.55 -21.47
CA ALA A 150 32.16 -11.33 -22.21
C ALA A 150 31.69 -12.74 -22.63
N ASN A 151 30.63 -13.25 -22.02
CA ASN A 151 30.06 -14.58 -22.33
C ASN A 151 29.04 -14.55 -23.47
N TYR A 152 28.76 -13.37 -24.03
CA TYR A 152 27.74 -13.14 -25.03
C TYR A 152 28.37 -12.64 -26.33
N THR A 153 27.77 -12.99 -27.47
CA THR A 153 28.25 -12.55 -28.79
C THR A 153 27.63 -11.23 -29.24
N GLU A 154 26.52 -10.88 -28.62
CA GLU A 154 25.79 -9.63 -28.80
C GLU A 154 26.62 -8.48 -28.27
N THR A 155 26.56 -7.33 -28.95
CA THR A 155 27.08 -6.09 -28.37
C THR A 155 26.12 -5.64 -27.30
N ILE A 156 26.60 -5.62 -26.05
CA ILE A 156 25.80 -5.24 -24.88
C ILE A 156 26.43 -4.01 -24.24
N THR A 157 25.63 -2.97 -24.06
CA THR A 157 26.01 -1.71 -23.44
C THR A 157 25.14 -1.42 -22.21
N SER A 158 25.47 -0.35 -21.47
CA SER A 158 24.69 0.05 -20.29
C SER A 158 23.29 0.53 -20.66
N ASN A 159 22.32 0.32 -19.75
CA ASN A 159 20.90 0.69 -19.89
C ASN A 159 20.15 -0.06 -21.02
N GLU A 160 20.65 -1.22 -21.43
CA GLU A 160 19.95 -2.16 -22.31
C GLU A 160 19.21 -3.22 -21.50
N ILE A 161 18.28 -3.91 -22.16
CA ILE A 161 17.49 -4.99 -21.59
C ILE A 161 17.82 -6.27 -22.37
N MET A 162 18.47 -7.21 -21.69
CA MET A 162 18.84 -8.49 -22.26
C MET A 162 17.85 -9.57 -21.83
N VAL A 163 17.31 -10.32 -22.79
CA VAL A 163 16.37 -11.42 -22.54
C VAL A 163 17.04 -12.74 -22.98
N GLU A 164 17.35 -13.61 -22.01
CA GLU A 164 17.97 -14.91 -22.24
C GLU A 164 16.97 -16.05 -21.96
N SER A 165 16.84 -16.99 -22.90
CA SER A 165 16.18 -18.28 -22.66
C SER A 165 17.19 -19.29 -22.12
N LYS A 166 16.92 -19.87 -20.95
CA LYS A 166 17.80 -20.89 -20.35
C LYS A 166 17.92 -22.15 -21.20
N ALA A 167 16.82 -22.56 -21.84
CA ALA A 167 16.75 -23.79 -22.62
C ALA A 167 17.54 -23.71 -23.92
N THR A 168 17.48 -22.57 -24.61
CA THR A 168 18.09 -22.41 -25.95
C THR A 168 19.38 -21.61 -25.96
N LYS A 169 19.71 -20.92 -24.85
CA LYS A 169 20.83 -19.96 -24.76
C LYS A 169 20.76 -18.82 -25.75
N ARG A 170 19.59 -18.60 -26.38
CA ARG A 170 19.36 -17.45 -27.23
C ARG A 170 19.19 -16.21 -26.38
N VAL A 171 19.82 -15.14 -26.85
CA VAL A 171 19.78 -13.82 -26.25
C VAL A 171 19.16 -12.85 -27.24
N LYS A 172 18.31 -11.97 -26.72
CA LYS A 172 17.82 -10.80 -27.43
C LYS A 172 18.15 -9.58 -26.60
N VAL A 173 18.83 -8.62 -27.22
CA VAL A 173 19.09 -7.30 -26.63
C VAL A 173 18.00 -6.34 -27.13
N LEU A 174 17.42 -5.60 -26.20
CA LEU A 174 16.31 -4.66 -26.37
C LEU A 174 16.66 -3.33 -25.69
N THR A 175 15.92 -2.30 -26.05
CA THR A 175 15.96 -0.97 -25.44
C THR A 175 14.56 -0.57 -24.94
N TYR A 176 14.42 0.59 -24.30
CA TYR A 176 13.09 1.07 -23.88
C TYR A 176 12.13 1.26 -25.07
N GLU A 177 12.64 1.50 -26.28
CA GLU A 177 11.86 1.72 -27.50
C GLU A 177 11.12 0.45 -27.95
N ASP A 178 11.61 -0.73 -27.56
CA ASP A 178 10.93 -2.01 -27.84
C ASP A 178 9.68 -2.21 -26.96
N PHE A 179 9.56 -1.44 -25.87
CA PHE A 179 8.43 -1.51 -24.92
C PHE A 179 7.45 -0.35 -25.09
N LEU A 180 7.93 0.79 -25.59
CA LEU A 180 7.21 2.06 -25.57
C LEU A 180 7.09 2.62 -26.99
N SER A 181 5.87 2.95 -27.39
CA SER A 181 5.64 3.73 -28.62
C SER A 181 5.72 5.22 -28.30
N ILE A 182 6.73 5.91 -28.85
CA ILE A 182 6.89 7.35 -28.71
C ILE A 182 6.27 8.01 -29.95
N THR A 183 5.09 8.61 -29.77
CA THR A 183 4.45 9.41 -30.83
C THR A 183 4.92 10.86 -30.71
N TYR A 184 5.62 11.35 -31.74
CA TYR A 184 5.88 12.78 -31.88
C TYR A 184 4.68 13.43 -32.55
N ASN A 185 4.03 14.38 -31.87
CA ASN A 185 3.10 15.27 -32.55
C ASN A 185 3.93 16.29 -33.33
N GLU A 186 3.98 16.15 -34.65
CA GLU A 186 4.46 17.24 -35.51
C GLU A 186 3.57 18.47 -35.26
N GLN A 187 4.20 19.59 -34.85
CA GLN A 187 3.52 20.86 -34.60
C GLN A 187 3.19 21.59 -35.89
#